data_AF-A0A956LCD8-F1
#
_entry.id   AF-A0A956LCD8-F1
#
_cell.length_a   1.000
_cell.length_b   1.000
_cell.length_c   1.000
_cell.angle_alpha   90.00
_cell.angle_beta   90.00
_cell.angle_gamma   90.00
#
_symmetry.space_group_name_H-M   'P 1'
#
loop_
_entity.id
_entity.type
_entity.pdbx_description
1 polymer ?
#
loop_
_entity_poly.entity_id
_entity_poly.type
_entity_poly.pdbx_seq_one_letter_code
_entity_poly.pdbx_strand_id
1 'polypeptide(L)'
;FCVALWEALCGARPYVGGSLRELHEVMSSGSRRAMPRGHAVPSWLERALERGLAIEPGERWPSMQALLDALARRPDPPRRVDVIALDPVTSNLEEAGAAVRDAAARAGFEFAYHPIHGMLESLGDDELARVAELAPGRLLINAAYTMHHTRHAVGDTEQRTRLLRRLAALEPRVLTLIEPNANHDTENIARRFHHAWNHFGAVFELIDESALDASSRFAIKEKFFGREIRDLFGVSDSFRCERHEPYESWLLRLARAGFEPAPRVELRVELPAHSSLDIADGLVRLDYRGETLIAVFAYRPSAGGSER
;
A
#
# COMPACT_ATOMS: atom_id res chain seq x y z
N PHE A 1 36.04 3.88 -0.69
CA PHE A 1 34.67 4.29 -0.31
C PHE A 1 34.26 3.72 1.04
N CYS A 2 34.14 2.40 1.21
CA CYS A 2 33.69 1.79 2.49
C CYS A 2 34.50 2.22 3.72
N VAL A 3 35.83 2.37 3.57
CA VAL A 3 36.71 2.92 4.64
C VAL A 3 36.32 4.34 5.03
N ALA A 4 36.02 5.21 4.07
CA ALA A 4 35.66 6.60 4.31
C ALA A 4 34.24 6.73 4.90
N LEU A 5 33.29 5.93 4.40
CA LEU A 5 31.93 5.89 4.95
C LEU A 5 31.93 5.32 6.38
N TRP A 6 32.73 4.29 6.65
CA TRP A 6 32.96 3.79 8.01
C TRP A 6 33.53 4.87 8.93
N GLU A 7 34.56 5.58 8.49
CA GLU A 7 35.17 6.68 9.26
C GLU A 7 34.19 7.81 9.55
N ALA A 8 33.34 8.17 8.58
CA ALA A 8 32.29 9.17 8.77
C ALA A 8 31.22 8.71 9.78
N LEU A 9 30.86 7.43 9.78
CA LEU A 9 29.84 6.87 10.68
C LEU A 9 30.36 6.64 12.11
N CYS A 10 31.62 6.23 12.24
CA CYS A 10 32.20 5.77 13.51
C CYS A 10 33.18 6.78 14.13
N GLY A 11 33.51 7.87 13.43
CA GLY A 11 34.54 8.83 13.84
C GLY A 11 35.98 8.27 13.80
N ALA A 12 36.18 7.06 13.27
CA ALA A 12 37.48 6.40 13.20
C ALA A 12 37.54 5.37 12.07
N ARG A 13 38.74 5.13 11.52
CA ARG A 13 38.96 4.16 10.45
C ARG A 13 38.78 2.71 10.92
N PRO A 14 38.34 1.81 10.02
CA PRO A 14 38.21 0.38 10.30
C PRO A 14 39.54 -0.33 10.57
N TYR A 15 40.63 0.12 9.92
CA TYR A 15 41.98 -0.41 10.09
C TYR A 15 42.91 0.67 10.65
N VAL A 16 43.86 0.27 11.50
CA VAL A 16 44.83 1.16 12.15
C VAL A 16 46.23 0.69 11.79
N GLY A 17 47.09 1.61 11.36
CA GLY A 17 48.51 1.36 11.10
C GLY A 17 49.21 2.67 10.79
N GLY A 18 50.42 2.85 11.32
CA GLY A 18 51.28 4.01 11.09
C GLY A 18 52.08 3.93 9.79
N SER A 19 52.10 2.75 9.15
CA SER A 19 52.81 2.48 7.89
C SER A 19 51.97 1.62 6.94
N LEU A 20 52.30 1.65 5.64
CA LEU A 20 51.64 0.81 4.62
C LEU A 20 51.80 -0.69 4.92
N ARG A 21 52.95 -1.08 5.50
CA ARG A 21 53.22 -2.46 5.91
C ARG A 21 52.29 -2.90 7.03
N GLU A 22 52.16 -2.11 8.09
CA GLU A 22 51.23 -2.40 9.19
C GLU A 22 49.78 -2.48 8.69
N LEU A 23 49.36 -1.56 7.82
CA LEU A 23 48.02 -1.60 7.24
C LEU A 23 47.79 -2.87 6.42
N HIS A 24 48.79 -3.33 5.66
CA HIS A 24 48.70 -4.57 4.91
C HIS A 24 48.61 -5.80 5.82
N GLU A 25 49.40 -5.87 6.89
CA GLU A 25 49.35 -6.95 7.89
C GLU A 25 47.99 -6.99 8.62
N VAL A 26 47.44 -5.83 8.97
CA VAL A 26 46.13 -5.71 9.63
C VAL A 26 44.98 -6.07 8.69
N MET A 27 45.03 -5.66 7.41
CA MET A 27 44.02 -6.02 6.42
C MET A 27 44.06 -7.53 6.10
N SER A 28 45.25 -8.12 5.94
CA SER A 28 45.41 -9.54 5.60
C SER A 28 45.03 -10.48 6.75
N SER A 29 45.09 -10.01 8.00
CA SER A 29 44.65 -10.78 9.18
C SER A 29 43.16 -10.62 9.49
N GLY A 30 42.43 -9.77 8.75
CA GLY A 30 41.02 -9.46 9.03
C GLY A 30 40.78 -8.67 10.31
N SER A 31 41.85 -8.17 10.94
CA SER A 31 41.77 -7.45 12.22
C SER A 31 41.20 -6.05 12.00
N ARG A 32 39.87 -5.92 12.11
CA ARG A 32 39.14 -4.66 11.97
C ARG A 32 38.60 -4.20 13.32
N ARG A 33 38.56 -2.89 13.56
CA ARG A 33 37.77 -2.34 14.66
C ARG A 33 36.30 -2.73 14.48
N ALA A 34 35.66 -3.18 15.56
CA ALA A 34 34.21 -3.33 15.59
C ALA A 34 33.54 -1.96 15.51
N MET A 35 32.35 -1.88 14.92
CA MET A 35 31.55 -0.66 15.04
C MET A 35 31.23 -0.41 16.53
N PRO A 36 31.35 0.83 17.04
CA PRO A 36 31.05 1.10 18.44
C PRO A 36 29.59 0.80 18.75
N ARG A 37 29.35 0.07 19.84
CA ARG A 37 27.99 -0.20 20.34
C ARG A 37 27.36 1.12 20.79
N GLY A 38 26.18 1.46 20.26
CA GLY A 38 25.43 2.66 20.67
C GLY A 38 25.36 3.78 19.63
N HIS A 39 26.07 3.68 18.49
CA HIS A 39 25.72 4.50 17.33
C HIS A 39 24.47 3.93 16.64
N ALA A 40 23.58 4.81 16.17
CA ALA A 40 22.42 4.45 15.37
C ALA A 40 22.80 4.08 13.92
N VAL A 41 23.83 3.26 13.72
CA VAL A 41 24.16 2.70 12.40
C VAL A 41 23.26 1.48 12.19
N PRO A 42 22.37 1.48 11.18
CA PRO A 42 21.53 0.32 10.93
C PRO A 42 22.36 -0.91 10.57
N SER A 43 21.95 -2.10 11.05
CA SER A 43 22.69 -3.36 10.84
C SER A 43 22.92 -3.71 9.36
N TRP A 44 22.03 -3.26 8.48
CA TRP A 44 22.16 -3.47 7.05
C TRP A 44 23.29 -2.64 6.43
N LEU A 45 23.52 -1.44 6.96
CA LEU A 45 24.55 -0.52 6.50
C LEU A 45 25.90 -1.05 6.95
N GLU A 46 25.96 -1.57 8.18
CA GLU A 46 27.09 -2.34 8.68
C GLU A 46 27.41 -3.50 7.74
N ARG A 47 26.48 -4.44 7.49
CA ARG A 47 26.70 -5.59 6.57
C ARG A 47 27.19 -5.17 5.18
N ALA A 48 26.64 -4.10 4.60
CA ALA A 48 27.05 -3.60 3.29
C ALA A 48 28.50 -3.09 3.30
N LEU A 49 28.89 -2.39 4.38
CA LEU A 49 30.26 -1.94 4.61
C LEU A 49 31.19 -3.12 4.88
N GLU A 50 30.77 -4.10 5.67
CA GLU A 50 31.57 -5.30 5.97
C GLU A 50 31.92 -6.07 4.70
N ARG A 51 30.93 -6.33 3.85
CA ARG A 51 31.16 -6.95 2.54
C ARG A 51 32.09 -6.12 1.67
N GLY A 52 31.90 -4.80 1.65
CA GLY A 52 32.77 -3.89 0.90
C GLY A 52 34.20 -3.80 1.46
N LEU A 53 34.44 -4.32 2.66
CA LEU A 53 35.74 -4.39 3.36
C LEU A 53 36.28 -5.84 3.46
N ALA A 54 35.66 -6.81 2.78
CA ALA A 54 36.13 -8.19 2.80
C ALA A 54 37.59 -8.31 2.32
N ILE A 55 38.35 -9.25 2.89
CA ILE A 55 39.78 -9.44 2.56
C ILE A 55 39.88 -9.86 1.10
N GLU A 56 39.16 -10.91 0.73
CA GLU A 56 39.15 -11.47 -0.60
C GLU A 56 38.41 -10.56 -1.59
N PRO A 57 39.05 -10.11 -2.69
CA PRO A 57 38.41 -9.26 -3.69
C PRO A 57 37.11 -9.85 -4.26
N GLY A 58 37.02 -11.17 -4.38
CA GLY A 58 35.83 -11.88 -4.89
C GLY A 58 34.63 -11.85 -3.95
N GLU A 59 34.83 -11.59 -2.65
CA GLU A 59 33.75 -11.47 -1.67
C GLU A 59 33.18 -10.05 -1.60
N ARG A 60 33.92 -9.07 -2.13
CA ARG A 60 33.50 -7.66 -2.18
C ARG A 60 32.36 -7.46 -3.18
N TRP A 61 31.85 -6.24 -3.23
CA TRP A 61 30.92 -5.84 -4.27
C TRP A 61 31.60 -5.87 -5.65
N PRO A 62 30.96 -6.44 -6.69
CA PRO A 62 31.57 -6.61 -8.00
C PRO A 62 31.84 -5.28 -8.72
N SER A 63 31.19 -4.19 -8.29
CA SER A 63 31.41 -2.84 -8.80
C SER A 63 30.99 -1.79 -7.76
N MET A 64 31.42 -0.54 -7.98
CA MET A 64 30.94 0.61 -7.21
C MET A 64 29.42 0.79 -7.34
N GLN A 65 28.87 0.56 -8.54
CA GLN A 65 27.43 0.64 -8.77
C GLN A 65 26.66 -0.38 -7.91
N ALA A 66 27.12 -1.63 -7.85
CA ALA A 66 26.48 -2.67 -7.03
C ALA A 66 26.49 -2.33 -5.53
N LEU A 67 27.56 -1.68 -5.05
CA LEU A 67 27.63 -1.16 -3.69
C LEU A 67 26.63 -0.02 -3.47
N LEU A 68 26.58 0.97 -4.37
CA LEU A 68 25.62 2.08 -4.27
C LEU A 68 24.18 1.59 -4.32
N ASP A 69 23.85 0.62 -5.18
CA ASP A 69 22.53 -0.01 -5.24
C ASP A 69 22.20 -0.76 -3.94
N ALA A 70 23.19 -1.40 -3.30
CA ALA A 70 23.02 -2.05 -2.01
C ALA A 70 22.80 -1.05 -0.86
N LEU A 71 23.49 0.10 -0.90
CA LEU A 71 23.34 1.18 0.08
C LEU A 71 22.05 1.98 -0.11
N ALA A 72 21.53 2.06 -1.34
CA ALA A 72 20.29 2.76 -1.69
C ALA A 72 19.03 1.95 -1.38
N ARG A 73 19.13 0.60 -1.36
CA ARG A 73 18.03 -0.26 -0.93
C ARG A 73 17.79 -0.06 0.56
N ARG A 74 16.53 0.04 1.02
CA ARG A 74 16.18 -0.08 2.45
C ARG A 74 16.20 -1.57 2.83
N PRO A 75 17.18 -2.08 3.59
CA PRO A 75 17.47 -3.52 3.68
C PRO A 75 17.22 -4.13 5.06
N ASP A 76 16.25 -3.64 5.82
CA ASP A 76 15.70 -4.45 6.94
C ASP A 76 14.33 -5.00 6.53
N PRO A 77 14.29 -6.02 5.66
CA PRO A 77 13.04 -6.69 5.36
C PRO A 77 12.46 -7.25 6.66
N PRO A 78 11.13 -7.22 6.84
CA PRO A 78 10.51 -7.80 8.03
C PRO A 78 10.92 -9.26 8.15
N ARG A 79 11.10 -9.77 9.38
CA ARG A 79 11.36 -11.21 9.59
C ARG A 79 10.18 -12.07 9.14
N ARG A 80 8.96 -11.55 9.33
CA ARG A 80 7.70 -12.19 8.98
C ARG A 80 6.69 -11.16 8.51
N VAL A 81 5.88 -11.52 7.52
CA VAL A 81 4.69 -10.77 7.09
C VAL A 81 3.47 -11.67 7.19
N ASP A 82 2.46 -11.22 7.93
CA ASP A 82 1.15 -11.85 7.99
C ASP A 82 0.20 -11.09 7.06
N VAL A 83 -0.44 -11.80 6.13
CA VAL A 83 -1.49 -11.24 5.26
C VAL A 83 -2.83 -11.79 5.71
N ILE A 84 -3.70 -10.87 6.10
CA ILE A 84 -5.10 -11.15 6.44
C ILE A 84 -5.93 -10.75 5.23
N ALA A 85 -6.58 -11.71 4.60
CA ALA A 85 -7.39 -11.48 3.40
C ALA A 85 -8.85 -11.72 3.71
N LEU A 86 -9.70 -10.77 3.33
CA LEU A 86 -11.14 -10.84 3.49
C LEU A 86 -11.79 -10.88 2.11
N ASP A 87 -12.64 -11.88 1.89
CA ASP A 87 -13.47 -11.97 0.69
C ASP A 87 -14.69 -12.87 0.99
N PRO A 88 -15.89 -12.56 0.48
CA PRO A 88 -17.06 -13.42 0.63
C PRO A 88 -17.03 -14.67 -0.26
N VAL A 89 -16.05 -14.81 -1.17
CA VAL A 89 -15.92 -15.92 -2.12
C VAL A 89 -14.67 -16.75 -1.82
N THR A 90 -14.87 -18.00 -1.42
CA THR A 90 -13.77 -18.92 -1.05
C THR A 90 -12.71 -19.09 -2.14
N SER A 91 -13.11 -19.22 -3.41
CA SER A 91 -12.13 -19.40 -4.51
C SER A 91 -11.21 -18.20 -4.68
N ASN A 92 -11.70 -16.97 -4.46
CA ASN A 92 -10.87 -15.77 -4.49
C ASN A 92 -9.79 -15.81 -3.40
N LEU A 93 -10.15 -16.27 -2.18
CA LEU A 93 -9.20 -16.43 -1.08
C LEU A 93 -8.16 -17.51 -1.37
N GLU A 94 -8.57 -18.62 -1.98
CA GLU A 94 -7.65 -19.70 -2.36
C GLU A 94 -6.63 -19.24 -3.42
N GLU A 95 -7.11 -18.58 -4.47
CA GLU A 95 -6.29 -18.01 -5.54
C GLU A 95 -5.34 -16.92 -5.02
N ALA A 96 -5.86 -15.97 -4.24
CA ALA A 96 -5.05 -14.92 -3.61
C ALA A 96 -4.00 -15.54 -2.67
N GLY A 97 -4.38 -16.51 -1.83
CA GLY A 97 -3.46 -17.21 -0.96
C GLY A 97 -2.35 -17.92 -1.73
N ALA A 98 -2.65 -18.54 -2.87
CA ALA A 98 -1.65 -19.18 -3.73
C ALA A 98 -0.68 -18.14 -4.34
N ALA A 99 -1.21 -17.03 -4.87
CA ALA A 99 -0.41 -15.96 -5.44
C ALA A 99 0.52 -15.31 -4.40
N VAL A 100 0.02 -15.07 -3.18
CA VAL A 100 0.85 -14.48 -2.12
C VAL A 100 1.92 -15.46 -1.64
N ARG A 101 1.62 -16.77 -1.51
CA ARG A 101 2.64 -17.78 -1.17
C ARG A 101 3.75 -17.88 -2.23
N ASP A 102 3.38 -17.83 -3.50
CA ASP A 102 4.34 -17.80 -4.62
C ASP A 102 5.23 -16.54 -4.57
N ALA A 103 4.64 -15.37 -4.31
CA ALA A 103 5.40 -14.14 -4.11
C ALA A 103 6.32 -14.21 -2.89
N ALA A 104 5.85 -14.76 -1.77
CA ALA A 104 6.60 -14.91 -0.54
C ALA A 104 7.82 -15.83 -0.69
N ALA A 105 7.73 -16.89 -1.49
CA ALA A 105 8.85 -17.79 -1.79
C ALA A 105 10.06 -17.05 -2.39
N ARG A 106 9.84 -15.88 -3.00
CA ARG A 106 10.88 -15.01 -3.57
C ARG A 106 11.33 -13.88 -2.65
N ALA A 107 10.64 -13.64 -1.54
CA ALA A 107 10.75 -12.41 -0.76
C ALA A 107 11.81 -12.46 0.35
N GLY A 108 12.31 -13.65 0.72
CA GLY A 108 13.41 -13.82 1.68
C GLY A 108 13.03 -13.58 3.15
N PHE A 109 11.74 -13.63 3.49
CA PHE A 109 11.21 -13.54 4.85
C PHE A 109 10.07 -14.53 5.09
N GLU A 110 9.76 -14.82 6.36
CA GLU A 110 8.66 -15.71 6.74
C GLU A 110 7.31 -15.11 6.36
N PHE A 111 6.35 -15.97 6.04
CA PHE A 111 5.05 -15.53 5.58
C PHE A 111 3.94 -16.40 6.14
N ALA A 112 2.82 -15.77 6.52
CA ALA A 112 1.60 -16.46 6.92
C ALA A 112 0.38 -15.79 6.29
N TYR A 113 -0.59 -16.63 5.88
CA TYR A 113 -1.81 -16.20 5.22
C TYR A 113 -3.02 -16.59 6.07
N HIS A 114 -3.87 -15.62 6.38
CA HIS A 114 -5.04 -15.75 7.25
C HIS A 114 -6.30 -15.34 6.48
N PRO A 115 -7.00 -16.27 5.82
CA PRO A 115 -8.25 -15.96 5.15
C PRO A 115 -9.38 -15.75 6.17
N ILE A 116 -10.19 -14.73 5.93
CA ILE A 116 -11.46 -14.49 6.61
C ILE A 116 -12.54 -14.52 5.53
N HIS A 117 -13.44 -15.50 5.64
CA HIS A 117 -14.54 -15.65 4.68
C HIS A 117 -15.75 -14.82 5.15
N GLY A 118 -16.08 -13.77 4.41
CA GLY A 118 -17.23 -12.94 4.75
C GLY A 118 -17.25 -11.59 4.05
N MET A 119 -18.38 -10.90 4.16
CA MET A 119 -18.51 -9.52 3.74
C MET A 119 -17.89 -8.59 4.79
N LEU A 120 -17.38 -7.44 4.35
CA LEU A 120 -16.70 -6.48 5.21
C LEU A 120 -17.61 -5.91 6.30
N GLU A 121 -18.86 -5.60 5.97
CA GLU A 121 -19.87 -5.15 6.92
C GLU A 121 -20.28 -6.22 7.94
N SER A 122 -19.98 -7.50 7.66
CA SER A 122 -20.32 -8.64 8.50
C SER A 122 -19.17 -9.10 9.41
N LEU A 123 -18.00 -8.48 9.35
CA LEU A 123 -16.90 -8.78 10.26
C LEU A 123 -17.39 -8.63 11.71
N GLY A 124 -17.33 -9.70 12.51
CA GLY A 124 -17.68 -9.69 13.92
C GLY A 124 -16.56 -9.16 14.80
N ASP A 125 -16.85 -9.06 16.10
CA ASP A 125 -15.87 -8.58 17.08
C ASP A 125 -14.79 -9.63 17.34
N ASP A 126 -15.12 -10.93 17.21
CA ASP A 126 -14.16 -12.03 17.33
C ASP A 126 -13.11 -11.99 16.20
N GLU A 127 -13.53 -11.74 14.95
CA GLU A 127 -12.57 -11.59 13.85
C GLU A 127 -11.70 -10.36 14.04
N LEU A 128 -12.26 -9.22 14.45
CA LEU A 128 -11.50 -8.00 14.72
C LEU A 128 -10.48 -8.19 15.86
N ALA A 129 -10.87 -8.88 16.93
CA ALA A 129 -9.97 -9.24 18.02
C ALA A 129 -8.79 -10.09 17.51
N ARG A 130 -9.07 -11.08 16.66
CA ARG A 130 -8.03 -11.90 16.02
C ARG A 130 -7.10 -11.07 15.12
N VAL A 131 -7.63 -10.10 14.37
CA VAL A 131 -6.80 -9.17 13.58
C VAL A 131 -5.87 -8.35 14.50
N ALA A 132 -6.40 -7.84 15.61
CA ALA A 132 -5.63 -7.06 16.57
C ALA A 132 -4.50 -7.89 17.22
N GLU A 133 -4.78 -9.15 17.58
CA GLU A 133 -3.78 -10.08 18.13
C GLU A 133 -2.63 -10.39 17.15
N LEU A 134 -2.93 -10.51 15.86
CA LEU A 134 -1.94 -10.83 14.83
C LEU A 134 -1.00 -9.65 14.50
N ALA A 135 -1.45 -8.41 14.71
CA ALA A 135 -0.75 -7.22 14.20
C ALA A 135 -0.60 -6.07 15.22
N PRO A 136 -0.14 -6.32 16.47
CA PRO A 136 -0.11 -5.28 17.51
C PRO A 136 0.80 -4.11 17.11
N GLY A 137 0.20 -2.93 16.85
CA GLY A 137 0.88 -1.69 16.49
C GLY A 137 1.61 -1.70 15.13
N ARG A 138 1.33 -2.68 14.27
CA ARG A 138 2.00 -2.88 12.97
C ARG A 138 1.04 -3.14 11.81
N LEU A 139 -0.27 -3.03 12.04
CA LEU A 139 -1.29 -3.28 11.04
C LEU A 139 -1.27 -2.22 9.91
N LEU A 140 -1.36 -2.69 8.68
CA LEU A 140 -1.67 -1.89 7.50
C LEU A 140 -2.98 -2.41 6.93
N ILE A 141 -3.94 -1.51 6.68
CA ILE A 141 -5.22 -1.88 6.07
C ILE A 141 -5.23 -1.33 4.66
N ASN A 142 -5.49 -2.18 3.67
CA ASN A 142 -5.70 -1.75 2.29
C ASN A 142 -7.11 -2.12 1.83
N ALA A 143 -7.95 -1.12 1.65
CA ALA A 143 -9.30 -1.23 1.15
C ALA A 143 -9.36 -0.66 -0.27
N ALA A 144 -9.09 -1.48 -1.27
CA ALA A 144 -9.11 -1.07 -2.67
C ALA A 144 -10.41 -1.54 -3.34
N TYR A 145 -11.22 -0.59 -3.81
CA TYR A 145 -12.47 -0.83 -4.54
C TYR A 145 -13.44 -1.75 -3.79
N THR A 146 -13.61 -1.54 -2.48
CA THR A 146 -14.36 -2.46 -1.63
C THR A 146 -15.37 -1.76 -0.71
N MET A 147 -15.09 -0.54 -0.25
CA MET A 147 -15.96 0.10 0.74
C MET A 147 -17.30 0.53 0.12
N HIS A 148 -17.32 0.86 -1.18
CA HIS A 148 -18.55 1.17 -1.91
C HIS A 148 -19.48 -0.02 -2.13
N HIS A 149 -19.03 -1.26 -1.90
CA HIS A 149 -19.88 -2.47 -1.97
C HIS A 149 -20.60 -2.79 -0.67
N THR A 150 -20.23 -2.13 0.43
CA THR A 150 -20.86 -2.37 1.73
C THR A 150 -22.36 -2.10 1.64
N ARG A 151 -23.15 -3.14 1.93
CA ARG A 151 -24.61 -3.07 1.86
C ARG A 151 -25.11 -2.29 3.05
N HIS A 152 -25.99 -1.32 2.79
CA HIS A 152 -26.69 -0.62 3.85
C HIS A 152 -28.18 -0.54 3.58
N ALA A 153 -28.95 -0.43 4.67
CA ALA A 153 -30.38 -0.17 4.56
C ALA A 153 -30.61 1.15 3.82
N VAL A 154 -31.75 1.25 3.13
CA VAL A 154 -32.17 2.48 2.46
C VAL A 154 -32.22 3.61 3.50
N GLY A 155 -31.50 4.70 3.24
CA GLY A 155 -31.38 5.85 4.15
C GLY A 155 -30.32 5.72 5.25
N ASP A 156 -29.67 4.57 5.45
CA ASP A 156 -28.57 4.44 6.41
C ASP A 156 -27.25 4.95 5.82
N THR A 157 -27.03 6.25 5.99
CA THR A 157 -25.80 6.92 5.55
C THR A 157 -24.64 6.73 6.53
N GLU A 158 -24.83 6.10 7.69
CA GLU A 158 -23.81 6.00 8.74
C GLU A 158 -23.06 4.68 8.76
N GLN A 159 -23.57 3.63 8.11
CA GLN A 159 -22.96 2.28 8.19
C GLN A 159 -21.49 2.25 7.80
N ARG A 160 -21.13 2.88 6.68
CA ARG A 160 -19.72 2.99 6.22
C ARG A 160 -18.84 3.72 7.24
N THR A 161 -19.39 4.75 7.89
CA THR A 161 -18.68 5.49 8.94
C THR A 161 -18.52 4.64 10.20
N ARG A 162 -19.52 3.85 10.60
CA ARG A 162 -19.41 2.89 11.72
C ARG A 162 -18.37 1.81 11.43
N LEU A 163 -18.35 1.27 10.22
CA LEU A 163 -17.33 0.32 9.78
C LEU A 163 -15.92 0.93 9.86
N LEU A 164 -15.73 2.15 9.33
CA LEU A 164 -14.46 2.86 9.44
C LEU A 164 -14.04 3.08 10.90
N ARG A 165 -14.97 3.40 11.81
CA ARG A 165 -14.67 3.50 13.26
C ARG A 165 -14.15 2.19 13.83
N ARG A 166 -14.75 1.06 13.45
CA ARG A 166 -14.28 -0.28 13.86
C ARG A 166 -12.88 -0.57 13.34
N LEU A 167 -12.57 -0.19 12.10
CA LEU A 167 -11.22 -0.31 11.54
C LEU A 167 -10.22 0.63 12.22
N ALA A 168 -10.64 1.85 12.60
CA ALA A 168 -9.80 2.78 13.36
C ALA A 168 -9.41 2.24 14.74
N ALA A 169 -10.33 1.51 15.39
CA ALA A 169 -10.11 0.89 16.70
C ALA A 169 -9.06 -0.25 16.67
N LEU A 170 -8.73 -0.79 15.50
CA LEU A 170 -7.59 -1.69 15.32
C LEU A 170 -6.23 -0.97 15.36
N GLU A 171 -6.24 0.36 15.50
CA GLU A 171 -5.08 1.23 15.51
C GLU A 171 -4.09 0.97 14.33
N PRO A 172 -4.57 0.90 13.07
CA PRO A 172 -3.68 0.67 11.93
C PRO A 172 -2.66 1.79 11.80
N ARG A 173 -1.42 1.46 11.41
CA ARG A 173 -0.41 2.48 11.10
C ARG A 173 -0.83 3.37 9.96
N VAL A 174 -1.41 2.75 8.93
CA VAL A 174 -2.03 3.40 7.79
C VAL A 174 -3.19 2.53 7.31
N LEU A 175 -4.31 3.18 7.00
CA LEU A 175 -5.37 2.69 6.15
C LEU A 175 -5.22 3.36 4.78
N THR A 176 -5.05 2.56 3.73
CA THR A 176 -5.21 3.00 2.35
C THR A 176 -6.62 2.66 1.88
N LEU A 177 -7.28 3.64 1.29
CA LEU A 177 -8.60 3.48 0.68
C LEU A 177 -8.50 3.92 -0.79
N ILE A 178 -9.02 3.13 -1.71
CA ILE A 178 -9.02 3.46 -3.15
C ILE A 178 -10.44 3.30 -3.65
N GLU A 179 -11.02 4.37 -4.16
CA GLU A 179 -12.44 4.41 -4.51
C GLU A 179 -12.65 5.12 -5.86
N PRO A 180 -13.58 4.63 -6.70
CA PRO A 180 -14.04 5.37 -7.88
C PRO A 180 -14.69 6.67 -7.42
N ASN A 181 -14.42 7.76 -8.14
CA ASN A 181 -15.02 9.05 -7.82
C ASN A 181 -16.24 9.32 -8.72
N ALA A 182 -17.41 8.91 -8.26
CA ALA A 182 -18.69 9.20 -8.91
C ALA A 182 -19.83 9.13 -7.90
N ASN A 183 -20.90 9.91 -8.11
CA ASN A 183 -22.11 9.81 -7.28
C ASN A 183 -23.12 8.83 -7.91
N HIS A 184 -22.95 7.54 -7.62
CA HIS A 184 -23.89 6.50 -8.07
C HIS A 184 -24.90 6.10 -6.99
N ASP A 185 -24.68 6.52 -5.74
CA ASP A 185 -25.57 6.27 -4.62
C ASP A 185 -26.71 7.30 -4.52
N THR A 186 -27.43 7.50 -5.62
CA THR A 186 -28.58 8.41 -5.69
C THR A 186 -29.83 7.66 -6.15
N GLU A 187 -30.97 7.90 -5.50
CA GLU A 187 -32.25 7.30 -5.86
C GLU A 187 -32.78 7.82 -7.21
N ASN A 188 -32.38 9.04 -7.60
CA ASN A 188 -32.80 9.65 -8.86
C ASN A 188 -32.06 9.01 -10.05
N ILE A 189 -32.78 8.19 -10.83
CA ILE A 189 -32.22 7.46 -11.97
C ILE A 189 -31.59 8.36 -13.04
N ALA A 190 -32.16 9.53 -13.32
CA ALA A 190 -31.63 10.45 -14.32
C ALA A 190 -30.29 11.04 -13.86
N ARG A 191 -30.18 11.42 -12.59
CA ARG A 191 -28.90 11.86 -12.00
C ARG A 191 -27.88 10.74 -11.99
N ARG A 192 -28.27 9.54 -11.56
CA ARG A 192 -27.40 8.36 -11.57
C ARG A 192 -26.88 8.05 -12.98
N PHE A 193 -27.75 8.12 -13.99
CA PHE A 193 -27.35 7.96 -15.39
C PHE A 193 -26.35 9.02 -15.84
N HIS A 194 -26.60 10.29 -15.52
CA HIS A 194 -25.67 11.37 -15.84
C HIS A 194 -24.29 11.17 -15.20
N HIS A 195 -24.24 10.81 -13.90
CA HIS A 195 -22.98 10.53 -13.20
C HIS A 195 -22.24 9.32 -13.79
N ALA A 196 -22.96 8.23 -14.09
CA ALA A 196 -22.39 7.05 -14.72
C ALA A 196 -21.87 7.35 -16.13
N TRP A 197 -22.61 8.12 -16.92
CA TRP A 197 -22.20 8.52 -18.26
C TRP A 197 -20.87 9.28 -18.26
N ASN A 198 -20.74 10.28 -17.39
CA ASN A 198 -19.50 11.06 -17.31
C ASN A 198 -18.33 10.19 -16.83
N HIS A 199 -18.53 9.44 -15.74
CA HIS A 199 -17.48 8.61 -15.16
C HIS A 199 -17.02 7.50 -16.10
N PHE A 200 -17.94 6.62 -16.56
CA PHE A 200 -17.57 5.52 -17.44
C PHE A 200 -17.18 5.99 -18.83
N GLY A 201 -17.71 7.11 -19.32
CA GLY A 201 -17.27 7.74 -20.56
C GLY A 201 -15.77 8.09 -20.51
N ALA A 202 -15.36 8.82 -19.47
CA ALA A 202 -13.97 9.18 -19.25
C ALA A 202 -13.05 7.97 -19.05
N VAL A 203 -13.49 6.96 -18.27
CA VAL A 203 -12.76 5.69 -18.11
C VAL A 203 -12.61 4.97 -19.46
N PHE A 204 -13.66 4.92 -20.28
CA PHE A 204 -13.65 4.19 -21.54
C PHE A 204 -12.79 4.88 -22.59
N GLU A 205 -12.80 6.21 -22.65
CA GLU A 205 -11.88 7.00 -23.49
C GLU A 205 -10.42 6.72 -23.10
N LEU A 206 -10.10 6.75 -21.79
CA LEU A 206 -8.76 6.44 -21.31
C LEU A 206 -8.32 5.01 -21.67
N ILE A 207 -9.23 4.03 -21.59
CA ILE A 207 -8.94 2.64 -22.02
C ILE A 207 -8.69 2.60 -23.54
N ASP A 208 -9.42 3.35 -24.36
CA ASP A 208 -9.20 3.38 -25.80
C ASP A 208 -7.85 3.98 -26.18
N GLU A 209 -7.39 5.00 -25.44
CA GLU A 209 -6.07 5.62 -25.60
C GLU A 209 -4.91 4.74 -25.08
N SER A 210 -5.21 3.66 -24.35
CA SER A 210 -4.18 2.76 -23.82
C SER A 210 -3.50 1.90 -24.90
N ALA A 211 -2.27 1.46 -24.62
CA ALA A 211 -1.51 0.55 -25.48
C ALA A 211 -2.00 -0.91 -25.47
N LEU A 212 -3.13 -1.20 -24.83
CA LEU A 212 -3.71 -2.54 -24.76
C LEU A 212 -4.25 -3.00 -26.11
N ASP A 213 -4.22 -4.31 -26.35
CA ASP A 213 -4.85 -4.89 -27.53
C ASP A 213 -6.38 -4.81 -27.46
N ALA A 214 -7.05 -4.98 -28.61
CA ALA A 214 -8.50 -4.84 -28.72
C ALA A 214 -9.27 -5.85 -27.84
N SER A 215 -8.76 -7.07 -27.66
CA SER A 215 -9.40 -8.08 -26.82
C SER A 215 -9.32 -7.69 -25.35
N SER A 216 -8.15 -7.23 -24.90
CA SER A 216 -7.96 -6.72 -23.53
C SER A 216 -8.83 -5.51 -23.23
N ARG A 217 -8.90 -4.53 -24.14
CA ARG A 217 -9.80 -3.37 -24.01
C ARG A 217 -11.26 -3.81 -23.92
N PHE A 218 -11.69 -4.72 -24.79
CA PHE A 218 -13.04 -5.26 -24.76
C PHE A 218 -13.33 -6.00 -23.45
N ALA A 219 -12.41 -6.83 -22.97
CA ALA A 219 -12.58 -7.55 -21.70
C ALA A 219 -12.74 -6.58 -20.52
N ILE A 220 -11.92 -5.53 -20.44
CA ILE A 220 -12.04 -4.52 -19.37
C ILE A 220 -13.38 -3.79 -19.48
N LYS A 221 -13.74 -3.28 -20.66
CA LYS A 221 -14.98 -2.50 -20.83
C LYS A 221 -16.24 -3.35 -20.62
N GLU A 222 -16.32 -4.50 -21.27
CA GLU A 222 -17.54 -5.32 -21.31
C GLU A 222 -17.64 -6.27 -20.12
N LYS A 223 -16.53 -6.92 -19.74
CA LYS A 223 -16.57 -7.94 -18.68
C LYS A 223 -16.38 -7.33 -17.30
N PHE A 224 -15.53 -6.32 -17.14
CA PHE A 224 -15.30 -5.68 -15.83
C PHE A 224 -16.33 -4.57 -15.60
N PHE A 225 -16.19 -3.41 -16.27
CA PHE A 225 -17.07 -2.26 -16.04
C PHE A 225 -18.51 -2.47 -16.52
N GLY A 226 -18.73 -3.30 -17.53
CA GLY A 226 -20.07 -3.69 -17.97
C GLY A 226 -20.88 -4.45 -16.90
N ARG A 227 -20.23 -5.05 -15.89
CA ARG A 227 -20.95 -5.60 -14.72
C ARG A 227 -21.40 -4.48 -13.79
N GLU A 228 -20.55 -3.51 -13.53
CA GLU A 228 -20.91 -2.36 -12.67
C GLU A 228 -22.08 -1.58 -13.25
N ILE A 229 -22.02 -1.23 -14.54
CA ILE A 229 -23.10 -0.53 -15.24
C ILE A 229 -24.42 -1.31 -15.17
N ARG A 230 -24.37 -2.65 -15.28
CA ARG A 230 -25.57 -3.49 -15.15
C ARG A 230 -26.11 -3.50 -13.73
N ASP A 231 -25.28 -3.48 -12.70
CA ASP A 231 -25.73 -3.37 -11.31
C ASP A 231 -26.40 -2.00 -11.05
N LEU A 232 -25.84 -0.92 -11.58
CA LEU A 232 -26.37 0.44 -11.42
C LEU A 232 -27.79 0.66 -11.95
N PHE A 233 -28.17 -0.05 -13.02
CA PHE A 233 -29.44 0.18 -13.73
C PHE A 233 -30.33 -1.07 -13.85
N GLY A 234 -29.76 -2.27 -13.78
CA GLY A 234 -30.46 -3.53 -14.02
C GLY A 234 -31.03 -4.18 -12.77
N VAL A 235 -30.74 -3.64 -11.58
CA VAL A 235 -31.15 -4.19 -10.28
C VAL A 235 -31.94 -3.13 -9.51
N SER A 236 -32.97 -3.55 -8.77
CA SER A 236 -33.70 -2.62 -7.90
C SER A 236 -32.78 -2.06 -6.81
N ASP A 237 -33.02 -0.83 -6.36
CA ASP A 237 -32.12 -0.14 -5.43
C ASP A 237 -31.77 -1.00 -4.19
N SER A 238 -32.73 -1.69 -3.58
CA SER A 238 -32.51 -2.57 -2.41
C SER A 238 -31.49 -3.71 -2.59
N PHE A 239 -31.15 -4.09 -3.83
CA PHE A 239 -30.18 -5.15 -4.13
C PHE A 239 -28.92 -4.63 -4.87
N ARG A 240 -28.87 -3.33 -5.20
CA ARG A 240 -27.72 -2.70 -5.85
C ARG A 240 -26.51 -2.72 -4.91
N CYS A 241 -25.38 -3.21 -5.41
CA CYS A 241 -24.11 -3.27 -4.68
C CYS A 241 -23.19 -2.10 -5.07
N GLU A 242 -23.21 -1.64 -6.32
CA GLU A 242 -22.40 -0.54 -6.80
C GLU A 242 -22.97 0.80 -6.35
N ARG A 243 -22.38 1.33 -5.27
CA ARG A 243 -22.81 2.57 -4.62
C ARG A 243 -21.61 3.50 -4.42
N HIS A 244 -21.01 3.91 -5.55
CA HIS A 244 -19.91 4.88 -5.57
C HIS A 244 -20.35 6.21 -4.95
N GLU A 245 -19.41 6.84 -4.25
CA GLU A 245 -19.56 8.17 -3.68
C GLU A 245 -18.41 9.08 -4.13
N PRO A 246 -18.62 10.39 -4.23
CA PRO A 246 -17.54 11.35 -4.43
C PRO A 246 -16.49 11.29 -3.31
N TYR A 247 -15.25 11.66 -3.61
CA TYR A 247 -14.14 11.63 -2.66
C TYR A 247 -14.41 12.50 -1.43
N GLU A 248 -15.16 13.60 -1.56
CA GLU A 248 -15.55 14.47 -0.46
C GLU A 248 -16.39 13.73 0.59
N SER A 249 -17.26 12.81 0.16
CA SER A 249 -18.03 11.96 1.08
C SER A 249 -17.10 11.05 1.87
N TRP A 250 -16.12 10.43 1.23
CA TRP A 250 -15.12 9.59 1.90
C TRP A 250 -14.25 10.39 2.88
N LEU A 251 -13.84 11.61 2.54
CA LEU A 251 -13.14 12.51 3.47
C LEU A 251 -13.96 12.78 4.74
N LEU A 252 -15.25 13.10 4.59
CA LEU A 252 -16.14 13.32 5.72
C LEU A 252 -16.28 12.06 6.58
N ARG A 253 -16.41 10.88 5.95
CA ARG A 253 -16.52 9.60 6.65
C ARG A 253 -15.26 9.27 7.43
N LEU A 254 -14.07 9.43 6.84
CA LEU A 254 -12.77 9.22 7.49
C LEU A 254 -12.62 10.14 8.71
N ALA A 255 -12.89 11.43 8.55
CA ALA A 255 -12.83 12.39 9.65
C ALA A 255 -13.79 12.03 10.79
N ARG A 256 -15.06 11.69 10.47
CA ARG A 256 -16.07 11.27 11.47
C ARG A 256 -15.80 9.90 12.09
N ALA A 257 -14.90 9.13 11.49
CA ALA A 257 -14.42 7.85 12.02
C ALA A 257 -13.15 7.99 12.88
N GLY A 258 -12.63 9.20 13.06
CA GLY A 258 -11.45 9.45 13.89
C GLY A 258 -10.13 9.25 13.15
N PHE A 259 -10.13 9.27 11.81
CA PHE A 259 -8.90 9.26 11.03
C PHE A 259 -8.38 10.68 10.75
N GLU A 260 -7.07 10.80 10.65
CA GLU A 260 -6.34 11.98 10.19
C GLU A 260 -5.45 11.62 8.99
N PRO A 261 -5.18 12.57 8.06
CA PRO A 261 -4.39 12.27 6.87
C PRO A 261 -2.96 11.84 7.24
N ALA A 262 -2.45 10.83 6.53
CA ALA A 262 -1.04 10.50 6.57
C ALA A 262 -0.22 11.58 5.83
N PRO A 263 1.06 11.80 6.21
CA PRO A 263 1.90 12.76 5.51
C PRO A 263 1.96 12.47 4.01
N ARG A 264 1.95 13.54 3.20
CA ARG A 264 2.11 13.42 1.74
C ARG A 264 3.34 12.59 1.37
N VAL A 265 3.13 11.70 0.41
CA VAL A 265 4.20 10.96 -0.27
C VAL A 265 4.54 11.62 -1.60
N GLU A 266 5.82 11.60 -1.97
CA GLU A 266 6.23 11.99 -3.32
C GLU A 266 5.94 10.82 -4.27
N LEU A 267 5.04 11.04 -5.22
CA LEU A 267 4.69 10.06 -6.26
C LEU A 267 5.30 10.51 -7.58
N ARG A 268 6.08 9.62 -8.20
CA ARG A 268 6.62 9.80 -9.55
C ARG A 268 6.06 8.68 -10.41
N VAL A 269 4.97 8.98 -11.10
CA VAL A 269 4.28 8.04 -11.99
C VAL A 269 4.17 8.70 -13.36
N GLU A 270 4.50 7.96 -14.40
CA GLU A 270 4.23 8.38 -15.77
C GLU A 270 2.72 8.23 -16.01
N LEU A 271 2.08 9.34 -16.38
CA LEU A 271 0.64 9.38 -16.59
C LEU A 271 0.32 9.31 -18.08
N PRO A 272 -0.81 8.68 -18.46
CA PRO A 272 -1.32 8.77 -19.82
C PRO A 272 -1.58 10.22 -20.24
N ALA A 273 -1.71 10.44 -21.54
CA ALA A 273 -2.10 11.74 -22.07
C ALA A 273 -3.39 12.24 -21.40
N HIS A 274 -3.51 13.56 -21.26
CA HIS A 274 -4.69 14.22 -20.68
C HIS A 274 -5.02 13.81 -19.24
N SER A 275 -4.09 13.15 -18.55
CA SER A 275 -4.22 12.77 -17.14
C SER A 275 -3.38 13.67 -16.24
N SER A 276 -3.86 13.89 -15.02
CA SER A 276 -3.13 14.62 -13.98
C SER A 276 -3.30 13.96 -12.62
N LEU A 277 -2.32 14.18 -11.74
CA LEU A 277 -2.44 13.86 -10.32
C LEU A 277 -2.58 15.16 -9.53
N ASP A 278 -3.63 15.25 -8.72
CA ASP A 278 -3.68 16.21 -7.63
C ASP A 278 -3.32 15.51 -6.32
N ILE A 279 -2.33 16.06 -5.60
CA ILE A 279 -1.72 15.42 -4.43
C ILE A 279 -1.73 16.38 -3.25
N ALA A 280 -2.47 15.99 -2.22
CA ALA A 280 -2.53 16.63 -0.92
C ALA A 280 -2.12 15.65 0.19
N ASP A 281 -2.07 16.12 1.44
CA ASP A 281 -1.86 15.23 2.58
C ASP A 281 -3.00 14.20 2.67
N GLY A 282 -2.62 12.93 2.71
CA GLY A 282 -3.54 11.80 2.76
C GLY A 282 -4.44 11.61 1.55
N LEU A 283 -4.35 12.40 0.47
CA LEU A 283 -5.22 12.28 -0.70
C LEU A 283 -4.44 12.44 -2.00
N VAL A 284 -4.69 11.52 -2.92
CA VAL A 284 -4.24 11.58 -4.31
C VAL A 284 -5.46 11.37 -5.21
N ARG A 285 -5.69 12.28 -6.15
CA ARG A 285 -6.76 12.19 -7.14
C ARG A 285 -6.14 12.00 -8.51
N LEU A 286 -6.62 11.01 -9.25
CA LEU A 286 -6.27 10.82 -10.65
C LEU A 286 -7.39 11.38 -11.51
N ASP A 287 -7.07 12.44 -12.25
CA ASP A 287 -8.00 13.10 -13.16
C ASP A 287 -7.68 12.73 -14.60
N TYR A 288 -8.71 12.66 -15.43
CA TYR A 288 -8.61 12.52 -16.88
C TYR A 288 -9.58 13.50 -17.54
N ARG A 289 -9.05 14.40 -18.39
CA ARG A 289 -9.83 15.44 -19.10
C ARG A 289 -10.75 16.28 -18.18
N GLY A 290 -10.34 16.51 -16.94
CA GLY A 290 -11.09 17.29 -15.95
C GLY A 290 -12.08 16.49 -15.09
N GLU A 291 -12.22 15.19 -15.33
CA GLU A 291 -13.00 14.28 -14.49
C GLU A 291 -12.08 13.51 -13.55
N THR A 292 -12.32 13.57 -12.24
CA THR A 292 -11.62 12.71 -11.28
C THR A 292 -12.15 11.28 -11.41
N LEU A 293 -11.28 10.35 -11.79
CA LEU A 293 -11.64 8.94 -11.99
C LEU A 293 -11.54 8.16 -10.68
N ILE A 294 -10.42 8.28 -9.98
CA ILE A 294 -10.18 7.57 -8.73
C ILE A 294 -9.61 8.51 -7.67
N ALA A 295 -9.98 8.25 -6.43
CA ALA A 295 -9.39 8.88 -5.26
C ALA A 295 -8.69 7.82 -4.41
N VAL A 296 -7.44 8.10 -4.07
CA VAL A 296 -6.59 7.28 -3.21
C VAL A 296 -6.35 8.04 -1.93
N PHE A 297 -6.72 7.44 -0.81
CA PHE A 297 -6.60 7.99 0.52
C PHE A 297 -5.54 7.22 1.30
N ALA A 298 -4.74 7.91 2.11
CA ALA A 298 -3.84 7.32 3.08
C ALA A 298 -4.04 8.03 4.43
N TYR A 299 -4.58 7.31 5.41
CA TYR A 299 -5.03 7.88 6.68
C TYR A 299 -4.57 7.04 7.86
N ARG A 300 -4.41 7.66 9.02
CA ARG A 300 -4.06 6.98 10.27
C ARG A 300 -5.03 7.39 11.39
N PRO A 301 -5.24 6.57 12.42
CA PRO A 301 -6.06 6.94 13.56
C PRO A 301 -5.53 8.20 14.23
N SER A 302 -6.43 9.09 14.62
CA SER A 302 -6.10 10.31 15.34
C SER A 302 -5.65 9.97 16.76
N ALA A 303 -4.57 10.58 17.23
CA ALA A 303 -3.99 10.29 18.55
C ALA A 303 -4.91 10.57 19.76
N GLY A 304 -6.07 11.22 19.56
CA GLY A 304 -7.02 11.59 20.61
C GLY A 304 -8.29 10.72 20.70
N GLY A 305 -8.32 9.55 20.06
CA GLY A 305 -9.51 8.67 19.99
C GLY A 305 -9.66 7.65 21.13
N SER A 306 -8.64 7.45 21.97
CA SER A 306 -8.63 6.40 23.02
C SER A 306 -9.36 6.80 24.32
N GLU A 307 -9.80 8.06 24.46
CA GLU A 307 -10.34 8.59 25.73
C GLU A 307 -11.79 9.12 25.68
N ARG A 308 -12.66 8.70 24.76
CA ARG A 308 -14.07 9.13 24.77
C ARG A 308 -15.10 8.03 24.54
#